data_AF-A0A7W1UXN2-F1
#
_entry.id   AF-A0A7W1UXN2-F1
#
_cell.length_a   1.000
_cell.length_b   1.000
_cell.length_c   1.000
_cell.angle_alpha   90.00
_cell.angle_beta   90.00
_cell.angle_gamma   90.00
#
_symmetry.space_group_name_H-M   'P 1'
#
loop_
_entity.id
_entity.type
_entity.pdbx_description
1 polymer ?
#
loop_
_entity_poly.entity_id
_entity_poly.type
_entity_poly.pdbx_seq_one_letter_code
_entity_poly.pdbx_strand_id
1 'polypeptide(L)'
;MLSCKNEKKEDTIHNETQEKVVTQKKESTIAQETRNNSNAKGKITFELPKLKYAYDALEPNIDAKTMEIHHGKHHAGYTTNLNKAIEGTDLEGKSIEYILINLDKDNEAVRNNGGGFYNHRLFWEIMSPDGGGKPSGDLAKAINSAYGSFETFKEKFSTAAASQFGSGWAWLSVHEGGKVEICATPNQDNPLMPGVGCGGTPILGLDVWEHAYYLNYQNRRPDYINAFFNVINWEEVTSKYVKGKEKLGE
;
A
#
# COMPACT_ATOMS: atom_id res chain seq x y z
N MET A 1 -4.52 50.56 80.61
CA MET A 1 -4.16 50.49 79.18
C MET A 1 -3.83 49.06 78.83
N LEU A 2 -4.72 48.30 78.19
CA LEU A 2 -4.37 47.04 77.54
C LEU A 2 -5.43 46.76 76.45
N SER A 3 -5.07 46.93 75.19
CA SER A 3 -5.82 46.41 74.04
C SER A 3 -4.87 46.23 72.85
N CYS A 4 -5.25 45.30 71.97
CA CYS A 4 -4.74 45.06 70.63
C CYS A 4 -3.42 44.28 70.49
N LYS A 5 -3.50 42.95 70.61
CA LYS A 5 -2.64 42.01 69.87
C LYS A 5 -3.42 40.73 69.55
N ASN A 6 -4.30 40.74 68.54
CA ASN A 6 -4.87 39.49 68.00
C ASN A 6 -5.42 39.56 66.56
N GLU A 7 -4.94 40.46 65.70
CA GLU A 7 -5.46 40.57 64.31
C GLU A 7 -4.48 40.08 63.22
N LYS A 8 -3.24 39.67 63.54
CA LYS A 8 -2.23 39.35 62.51
C LYS A 8 -2.06 37.87 62.16
N LYS A 9 -2.86 36.96 62.72
CA LYS A 9 -2.73 35.50 62.46
C LYS A 9 -3.78 34.92 61.51
N GLU A 10 -4.93 35.57 61.33
CA GLU A 10 -5.99 35.07 60.45
C GLU A 10 -5.74 35.39 58.97
N ASP A 11 -5.15 36.55 58.66
CA ASP A 11 -4.89 36.98 57.28
C ASP A 11 -3.82 36.12 56.56
N THR A 12 -2.83 35.58 57.30
CA THR A 12 -1.76 34.76 56.69
C THR A 12 -2.27 33.38 56.28
N ILE A 13 -3.19 32.80 57.07
CA ILE A 13 -3.76 31.49 56.77
C ILE A 13 -4.72 31.59 55.57
N HIS A 14 -5.49 32.67 55.46
CA HIS A 14 -6.43 32.85 54.36
C HIS A 14 -5.72 32.99 52.99
N ASN A 15 -4.58 33.70 52.94
CA ASN A 15 -3.80 33.86 51.72
C ASN A 15 -3.09 32.57 51.26
N GLU A 16 -2.49 31.80 52.19
CA GLU A 16 -1.86 30.51 51.83
C GLU A 16 -2.88 29.48 51.31
N THR A 17 -4.12 29.55 51.80
CA THR A 17 -5.19 28.64 51.37
C THR A 17 -5.68 28.98 49.97
N GLN A 18 -5.77 30.28 49.63
CA GLN A 18 -6.16 30.72 48.28
C GLN A 18 -5.09 30.42 47.23
N GLU A 19 -3.80 30.62 47.54
CA GLU A 19 -2.70 30.27 46.62
C GLU A 19 -2.65 28.77 46.31
N LYS A 20 -2.83 27.90 47.32
CA LYS A 20 -2.87 26.45 47.10
C LYS A 20 -4.03 26.00 46.22
N VAL A 21 -5.21 26.62 46.36
CA VAL A 21 -6.40 26.30 45.53
C VAL A 21 -6.22 26.78 44.08
N VAL A 22 -5.61 27.95 43.87
CA VAL A 22 -5.31 28.46 42.52
C VAL A 22 -4.26 27.60 41.82
N THR A 23 -3.25 27.14 42.57
CA THR A 23 -2.17 26.28 42.03
C THR A 23 -2.70 24.89 41.65
N GLN A 24 -3.54 24.27 42.49
CA GLN A 24 -4.19 23.00 42.17
C GLN A 24 -5.15 23.09 40.97
N LYS A 25 -5.89 24.21 40.83
CA LYS A 25 -6.74 24.42 39.64
C LYS A 25 -5.90 24.55 38.37
N LYS A 26 -4.80 25.32 38.39
CA LYS A 26 -3.88 25.44 37.23
C LYS A 26 -3.26 24.10 36.84
N GLU A 27 -2.79 23.31 37.82
CA GLU A 27 -2.26 21.96 37.56
C GLU A 27 -3.31 21.02 36.99
N SER A 28 -4.57 21.12 37.45
CA SER A 28 -5.67 20.31 36.91
C SER A 28 -6.05 20.68 35.47
N THR A 29 -6.00 21.98 35.11
CA THR A 29 -6.29 22.46 33.75
C THR A 29 -5.17 22.07 32.79
N ILE A 30 -3.90 22.21 33.20
CA ILE A 30 -2.74 21.80 32.39
C ILE A 30 -2.72 20.28 32.20
N ALA A 31 -3.09 19.50 33.23
CA ALA A 31 -3.23 18.04 33.14
C ALA A 31 -4.41 17.59 32.26
N GLN A 32 -5.48 18.39 32.15
CA GLN A 32 -6.60 18.14 31.23
C GLN A 32 -6.27 18.54 29.79
N GLU A 33 -5.55 19.65 29.57
CA GLU A 33 -5.09 20.08 28.24
C GLU A 33 -4.01 19.13 27.67
N THR A 34 -3.11 18.60 28.51
CA THR A 34 -2.12 17.60 28.07
C THR A 34 -2.74 16.22 27.81
N ARG A 35 -3.82 15.83 28.51
CA ARG A 35 -4.57 14.60 28.20
C ARG A 35 -5.37 14.71 26.90
N ASN A 36 -5.96 15.87 26.62
CA ASN A 36 -6.69 16.09 25.37
C ASN A 36 -5.77 16.21 24.13
N ASN A 37 -4.48 16.47 24.32
CA ASN A 37 -3.51 16.61 23.22
C ASN A 37 -2.63 15.36 22.99
N SER A 38 -2.87 14.25 23.71
CA SER A 38 -2.13 12.99 23.55
C SER A 38 -2.90 11.88 22.82
N ASN A 39 -4.16 12.13 22.44
CA ASN A 39 -5.07 11.13 21.84
C ASN A 39 -5.53 11.45 20.40
N ALA A 40 -4.81 12.29 19.66
CA ALA A 40 -5.17 12.59 18.26
C ALA A 40 -3.95 12.69 17.33
N LYS A 41 -2.98 11.78 17.48
CA LYS A 41 -2.16 11.35 16.34
C LYS A 41 -2.76 10.02 15.90
N GLY A 42 -3.63 10.06 14.89
CA GLY A 42 -4.13 8.87 14.21
C GLY A 42 -2.95 7.93 13.95
N LYS A 43 -3.16 6.64 14.21
CA LYS A 43 -2.10 5.66 14.09
C LYS A 43 -1.83 5.49 12.60
N ILE A 44 -0.76 6.14 12.10
CA ILE A 44 -0.34 6.01 10.71
C ILE A 44 -0.28 4.51 10.38
N THR A 45 -1.14 4.07 9.46
CA THR A 45 -1.39 2.64 9.24
C THR A 45 -0.52 2.11 8.10
N PHE A 46 -0.26 2.92 7.06
CA PHE A 46 0.52 2.53 5.91
C PHE A 46 1.74 3.44 5.70
N GLU A 47 2.89 2.83 5.43
CA GLU A 47 4.14 3.53 5.08
C GLU A 47 4.52 3.22 3.63
N LEU A 48 5.15 4.18 2.95
CA LEU A 48 5.69 3.97 1.61
C LEU A 48 6.81 2.92 1.70
N PRO A 49 6.67 1.74 1.06
CA PRO A 49 7.67 0.67 1.14
C PRO A 49 9.00 1.13 0.56
N LYS A 50 10.11 0.84 1.26
CA LYS A 50 11.44 1.12 0.70
C LYS A 50 11.75 0.15 -0.44
N LEU A 51 12.28 0.65 -1.55
CA LEU A 51 12.78 -0.19 -2.64
C LEU A 51 13.98 -1.02 -2.16
N LYS A 52 14.05 -2.28 -2.61
CA LYS A 52 15.16 -3.21 -2.33
C LYS A 52 16.37 -3.00 -3.25
N TYR A 53 16.27 -2.07 -4.19
CA TYR A 53 17.25 -1.77 -5.22
C TYR A 53 17.24 -0.26 -5.53
N ALA A 54 18.32 0.25 -6.12
CA ALA A 54 18.44 1.66 -6.49
C ALA A 54 17.48 2.02 -7.64
N TYR A 55 17.19 3.31 -7.82
CA TYR A 55 16.25 3.76 -8.86
C TYR A 55 16.72 3.45 -10.29
N ASP A 56 18.03 3.41 -10.54
CA ASP A 56 18.66 3.07 -11.83
C ASP A 56 18.91 1.56 -12.01
N ALA A 57 18.63 0.74 -11.00
CA ALA A 57 18.99 -0.68 -11.01
C ALA A 57 18.21 -1.52 -12.05
N LEU A 58 17.10 -1.00 -12.58
CA LEU A 58 16.28 -1.70 -13.58
C LEU A 58 16.57 -1.26 -15.02
N GLU A 59 17.56 -0.38 -15.23
CA GLU A 59 17.99 -0.01 -16.57
C GLU A 59 18.59 -1.20 -17.33
N PRO A 60 18.39 -1.28 -18.66
CA PRO A 60 17.72 -0.30 -19.53
C PRO A 60 16.19 -0.48 -19.64
N ASN A 61 15.59 -1.37 -18.84
CA ASN A 61 14.18 -1.76 -19.00
C ASN A 61 13.20 -0.76 -18.39
N ILE A 62 13.57 -0.12 -17.28
CA ILE A 62 12.82 1.00 -16.69
C ILE A 62 13.84 2.07 -16.30
N ASP A 63 13.68 3.29 -16.82
CA ASP A 63 14.63 4.37 -16.58
C ASP A 63 14.56 4.89 -15.14
N ALA A 64 15.70 5.36 -14.62
CA ALA A 64 15.80 5.84 -13.25
C ALA A 64 14.81 6.96 -12.91
N LYS A 65 14.48 7.82 -13.90
CA LYS A 65 13.58 8.95 -13.68
C LYS A 65 12.14 8.50 -13.48
N THR A 66 11.69 7.53 -14.27
CA THR A 66 10.42 6.84 -14.06
C THR A 66 10.38 6.22 -12.66
N MET A 67 11.40 5.47 -12.27
CA MET A 67 11.45 4.84 -10.94
C MET A 67 11.35 5.87 -9.79
N GLU A 68 12.07 6.98 -9.87
CA GLU A 68 12.01 8.06 -8.88
C GLU A 68 10.62 8.69 -8.76
N ILE A 69 9.97 9.00 -9.89
CA ILE A 69 8.65 9.65 -9.92
C ILE A 69 7.55 8.66 -9.53
N HIS A 70 7.58 7.46 -10.08
CA HIS A 70 6.56 6.42 -9.88
C HIS A 70 6.51 5.97 -8.41
N HIS A 71 7.67 5.72 -7.80
CA HIS A 71 7.76 5.41 -6.38
C HIS A 71 7.56 6.66 -5.50
N GLY A 72 8.36 7.71 -5.72
CA GLY A 72 8.45 8.87 -4.83
C GLY A 72 7.32 9.88 -4.94
N LYS A 73 6.50 9.83 -6.00
CA LYS A 73 5.33 10.72 -6.20
C LYS A 73 4.03 9.94 -6.30
N HIS A 74 3.89 9.03 -7.26
CA HIS A 74 2.62 8.32 -7.47
C HIS A 74 2.30 7.39 -6.29
N HIS A 75 3.18 6.46 -5.95
CA HIS A 75 2.97 5.55 -4.81
C HIS A 75 2.91 6.29 -3.46
N ALA A 76 3.79 7.29 -3.27
CA ALA A 76 3.74 8.17 -2.10
C ALA A 76 2.39 8.91 -1.95
N GLY A 77 1.82 9.36 -3.07
CA GLY A 77 0.51 10.00 -3.13
C GLY A 77 -0.61 9.06 -2.71
N TYR A 78 -0.65 7.84 -3.27
CA TYR A 78 -1.61 6.81 -2.88
C TYR A 78 -1.50 6.47 -1.39
N THR A 79 -0.29 6.30 -0.88
CA THR A 79 -0.04 6.01 0.55
C THR A 79 -0.59 7.13 1.44
N THR A 80 -0.28 8.38 1.11
CA THR A 80 -0.72 9.55 1.90
C THR A 80 -2.24 9.68 1.89
N ASN A 81 -2.86 9.53 0.73
CA ASN A 81 -4.30 9.70 0.58
C ASN A 81 -5.09 8.51 1.15
N LEU A 82 -4.54 7.29 1.10
CA LEU A 82 -5.12 6.12 1.78
C LEU A 82 -5.18 6.36 3.29
N ASN A 83 -4.08 6.78 3.92
CA ASN A 83 -4.06 7.06 5.36
C ASN A 83 -5.09 8.13 5.72
N LYS A 84 -5.23 9.20 4.92
CA LYS A 84 -6.27 10.23 5.12
C LYS A 84 -7.69 9.66 4.98
N ALA A 85 -7.92 8.76 4.03
CA ALA A 85 -9.23 8.21 3.75
C ALA A 85 -9.73 7.24 4.84
N ILE A 86 -8.83 6.63 5.61
CA ILE A 86 -9.17 5.66 6.66
C ILE A 86 -9.04 6.21 8.07
N GLU A 87 -8.46 7.39 8.26
CA GLU A 87 -8.27 8.01 9.59
C GLU A 87 -9.61 8.16 10.32
N GLY A 88 -9.70 7.62 11.55
CA GLY A 88 -10.90 7.65 12.36
C GLY A 88 -12.04 6.74 11.89
N THR A 89 -11.81 5.92 10.86
CA THR A 89 -12.76 4.89 10.39
C THR A 89 -12.49 3.53 11.03
N ASP A 90 -13.39 2.57 10.84
CA ASP A 90 -13.21 1.17 11.25
C ASP A 90 -12.13 0.41 10.43
N LEU A 91 -11.65 1.03 9.35
CA LEU A 91 -10.55 0.54 8.51
C LEU A 91 -9.17 0.92 9.07
N GLU A 92 -9.08 1.87 10.00
CA GLU A 92 -7.81 2.28 10.60
C GLU A 92 -7.14 1.08 11.31
N GLY A 93 -5.85 0.87 11.05
CA GLY A 93 -5.10 -0.27 11.60
C GLY A 93 -5.37 -1.63 10.97
N LYS A 94 -6.27 -1.75 9.98
CA LYS A 94 -6.45 -2.99 9.20
C LYS A 94 -5.33 -3.16 8.18
N SER A 95 -5.05 -4.41 7.78
CA SER A 95 -4.14 -4.67 6.66
C SER A 95 -4.75 -4.21 5.35
N ILE A 96 -3.91 -3.90 4.37
CA ILE A 96 -4.41 -3.48 3.06
C ILE A 96 -5.22 -4.59 2.38
N GLU A 97 -4.82 -5.85 2.55
CA GLU A 97 -5.56 -7.00 2.03
C GLU A 97 -6.96 -7.08 2.63
N TYR A 98 -7.10 -6.87 3.94
CA TYR A 98 -8.41 -6.86 4.60
C TYR A 98 -9.30 -5.75 4.04
N ILE A 99 -8.74 -4.53 3.91
CA ILE A 99 -9.47 -3.37 3.37
C ILE A 99 -9.97 -3.66 1.95
N LEU A 100 -9.12 -4.23 1.10
CA LEU A 100 -9.45 -4.49 -0.31
C LEU A 100 -10.44 -5.65 -0.49
N ILE A 101 -10.30 -6.73 0.29
CA ILE A 101 -11.22 -7.87 0.26
C ILE A 101 -12.62 -7.48 0.74
N ASN A 102 -12.70 -6.59 1.73
CA ASN A 102 -13.98 -6.11 2.30
C ASN A 102 -14.37 -4.72 1.78
N LEU A 103 -13.85 -4.32 0.62
CA LEU A 103 -14.00 -2.97 0.10
C LEU A 103 -15.46 -2.64 -0.22
N ASP A 104 -15.96 -1.56 0.37
CA ASP A 104 -17.11 -0.84 -0.18
C ASP A 104 -16.67 -0.10 -1.45
N LYS A 105 -17.20 -0.53 -2.60
CA LYS A 105 -16.81 0.00 -3.92
C LYS A 105 -17.24 1.45 -4.14
N ASP A 106 -18.24 1.91 -3.39
CA ASP A 106 -18.74 3.29 -3.47
C ASP A 106 -17.83 4.24 -2.68
N ASN A 107 -16.96 3.71 -1.81
CA ASN A 107 -15.88 4.48 -1.19
C ASN A 107 -14.70 4.64 -2.16
N GLU A 108 -14.85 5.53 -3.13
CA GLU A 108 -13.86 5.80 -4.17
C GLU A 108 -12.48 6.20 -3.62
N ALA A 109 -12.44 6.92 -2.49
CA ALA A 109 -11.19 7.35 -1.88
C ALA A 109 -10.36 6.15 -1.38
N VAL A 110 -10.99 5.22 -0.67
CA VAL A 110 -10.33 3.98 -0.20
C VAL A 110 -10.06 3.04 -1.37
N ARG A 111 -10.98 2.90 -2.32
CA ARG A 111 -10.79 2.06 -3.52
C ARG A 111 -9.58 2.49 -4.33
N ASN A 112 -9.52 3.76 -4.73
CA ASN A 112 -8.49 4.26 -5.63
C ASN A 112 -7.11 4.30 -4.95
N ASN A 113 -7.05 4.78 -3.69
CA ASN A 113 -5.76 4.91 -3.00
C ASN A 113 -5.31 3.61 -2.33
N GLY A 114 -6.23 2.79 -1.85
CA GLY A 114 -5.96 1.45 -1.34
C GLY A 114 -5.49 0.52 -2.44
N GLY A 115 -6.19 0.53 -3.58
CA GLY A 115 -5.74 -0.16 -4.79
C GLY A 115 -4.36 0.32 -5.21
N GLY A 116 -4.16 1.64 -5.31
CA GLY A 116 -2.88 2.24 -5.69
C GLY A 116 -1.73 1.82 -4.77
N PHE A 117 -1.94 1.84 -3.46
CA PHE A 117 -0.94 1.38 -2.49
C PHE A 117 -0.61 -0.11 -2.66
N TYR A 118 -1.62 -0.98 -2.70
CA TYR A 118 -1.41 -2.42 -2.85
C TYR A 118 -0.67 -2.77 -4.14
N ASN A 119 -1.14 -2.21 -5.27
CA ASN A 119 -0.64 -2.53 -6.60
C ASN A 119 0.83 -2.17 -6.73
N HIS A 120 1.22 -0.97 -6.28
CA HIS A 120 2.61 -0.52 -6.37
C HIS A 120 3.51 -1.26 -5.39
N ARG A 121 3.06 -1.53 -4.15
CA ARG A 121 3.83 -2.37 -3.21
C ARG A 121 4.16 -3.72 -3.84
N LEU A 122 3.18 -4.38 -4.46
CA LEU A 122 3.40 -5.64 -5.18
C LEU A 122 4.38 -5.44 -6.34
N PHE A 123 4.18 -4.41 -7.17
CA PHE A 123 5.00 -4.12 -8.35
C PHE A 123 6.49 -4.00 -8.03
N TRP A 124 6.86 -3.27 -6.97
CA TRP A 124 8.25 -3.12 -6.55
C TRP A 124 8.86 -4.41 -6.00
N GLU A 125 8.06 -5.25 -5.35
CA GLU A 125 8.55 -6.51 -4.79
C GLU A 125 8.87 -7.54 -5.88
N ILE A 126 8.08 -7.56 -6.97
CA ILE A 126 8.20 -8.56 -8.04
C ILE A 126 9.18 -8.18 -9.15
N MET A 127 9.98 -7.13 -8.96
CA MET A 127 11.08 -6.77 -9.87
C MET A 127 12.45 -6.90 -9.18
N SER A 128 13.49 -7.12 -9.98
CA SER A 128 14.88 -7.23 -9.52
C SER A 128 15.85 -6.80 -10.63
N PRO A 129 17.01 -6.18 -10.30
CA PRO A 129 18.11 -5.98 -11.25
C PRO A 129 18.64 -7.30 -11.85
N ASP A 130 18.57 -8.39 -11.08
CA ASP A 130 18.95 -9.74 -11.50
C ASP A 130 17.73 -10.55 -11.99
N GLY A 131 16.68 -9.86 -12.42
CA GLY A 131 15.43 -10.46 -12.84
C GLY A 131 15.46 -11.09 -14.23
N GLY A 132 14.28 -11.43 -14.71
CA GLY A 132 14.06 -12.02 -16.02
C GLY A 132 14.19 -13.54 -16.04
N GLY A 133 14.35 -14.11 -17.24
CA GLY A 133 14.32 -15.55 -17.42
C GLY A 133 12.91 -16.13 -17.26
N LYS A 134 12.80 -17.31 -16.64
CA LYS A 134 11.56 -18.08 -16.51
C LYS A 134 11.36 -18.53 -15.07
N PRO A 135 10.10 -18.67 -14.59
CA PRO A 135 9.84 -19.29 -13.30
C PRO A 135 10.28 -20.76 -13.33
N SER A 136 10.51 -21.32 -12.14
CA SER A 136 10.83 -22.73 -11.95
C SER A 136 9.85 -23.37 -10.95
N GLY A 137 10.05 -24.66 -10.65
CA GLY A 137 9.28 -25.35 -9.62
C GLY A 137 7.78 -25.37 -9.87
N ASP A 138 7.01 -25.25 -8.78
CA ASP A 138 5.55 -25.39 -8.83
C ASP A 138 4.86 -24.28 -9.60
N LEU A 139 5.38 -23.04 -9.55
CA LEU A 139 4.83 -21.94 -10.34
C LEU A 139 4.94 -22.23 -11.84
N ALA A 140 6.10 -22.73 -12.30
CA ALA A 140 6.29 -23.11 -13.70
C ALA A 140 5.31 -24.22 -14.13
N LYS A 141 5.09 -25.22 -13.27
CA LYS A 141 4.10 -26.28 -13.51
C LYS A 141 2.68 -25.72 -13.60
N ALA A 142 2.30 -24.82 -12.69
CA ALA A 142 0.98 -24.20 -12.69
C ALA A 142 0.74 -23.37 -13.96
N ILE A 143 1.74 -22.57 -14.37
CA ILE A 143 1.71 -21.81 -15.63
C ILE A 143 1.58 -22.75 -16.83
N ASN A 144 2.40 -23.80 -16.93
CA ASN A 144 2.33 -24.75 -18.03
C ASN A 144 1.01 -25.53 -18.04
N SER A 145 0.43 -25.82 -16.88
CA SER A 145 -0.88 -26.48 -16.79
C SER A 145 -2.01 -25.58 -17.27
N ALA A 146 -1.95 -24.27 -16.95
CA ALA A 146 -2.98 -23.31 -17.34
C ALA A 146 -2.87 -22.83 -18.80
N TYR A 147 -1.64 -22.71 -19.32
CA TYR A 147 -1.39 -22.06 -20.61
C TYR A 147 -0.63 -22.94 -21.62
N GLY A 148 -0.31 -24.18 -21.27
CA GLY A 148 0.46 -25.11 -22.11
C GLY A 148 1.96 -24.86 -22.11
N SER A 149 2.40 -23.60 -22.09
CA SER A 149 3.82 -23.24 -22.01
C SER A 149 4.03 -21.85 -21.40
N PHE A 150 5.27 -21.57 -20.96
CA PHE A 150 5.67 -20.22 -20.55
C PHE A 150 5.55 -19.19 -21.69
N GLU A 151 5.84 -19.57 -22.94
CA GLU A 151 5.75 -18.64 -24.07
C GLU A 151 4.29 -18.25 -24.35
N THR A 152 3.37 -19.21 -24.27
CA THR A 152 1.93 -18.94 -24.40
C THR A 152 1.42 -18.10 -23.23
N PHE A 153 1.90 -18.35 -22.01
CA PHE A 153 1.64 -17.48 -20.86
C PHE A 153 2.11 -16.04 -21.13
N LYS A 154 3.35 -15.85 -21.59
CA LYS A 154 3.93 -14.55 -21.90
C LYS A 154 3.08 -13.82 -22.96
N GLU A 155 2.68 -14.50 -24.03
CA GLU A 155 1.79 -13.95 -25.05
C GLU A 155 0.44 -13.50 -24.48
N LYS A 156 -0.20 -14.34 -23.64
CA LYS A 156 -1.51 -14.05 -23.05
C LYS A 156 -1.45 -12.92 -22.03
N PHE A 157 -0.41 -12.90 -21.20
CA PHE A 157 -0.17 -11.82 -20.23
C PHE A 157 0.11 -10.49 -20.95
N SER A 158 1.00 -10.51 -21.96
CA SER A 158 1.26 -9.34 -22.80
C SER A 158 0.01 -8.83 -23.51
N THR A 159 -0.85 -9.73 -23.98
CA THR A 159 -2.13 -9.36 -24.59
C THR A 159 -3.05 -8.67 -23.60
N ALA A 160 -3.19 -9.22 -22.38
CA ALA A 160 -4.00 -8.59 -21.33
C ALA A 160 -3.49 -7.17 -21.01
N ALA A 161 -2.17 -7.00 -20.84
CA ALA A 161 -1.53 -5.71 -20.60
C ALA A 161 -1.72 -4.71 -21.76
N ALA A 162 -1.55 -5.16 -23.00
CA ALA A 162 -1.70 -4.30 -24.18
C ALA A 162 -3.16 -3.89 -24.42
N SER A 163 -4.11 -4.82 -24.19
CA SER A 163 -5.54 -4.61 -24.46
C SER A 163 -6.27 -3.78 -23.40
N GLN A 164 -5.66 -3.57 -22.22
CA GLN A 164 -6.24 -2.72 -21.18
C GLN A 164 -6.34 -1.27 -21.71
N PHE A 165 -7.54 -0.86 -22.11
CA PHE A 165 -7.75 0.48 -22.61
C PHE A 165 -7.64 1.53 -21.48
N GLY A 166 -6.97 2.63 -21.77
CA GLY A 166 -6.67 3.65 -20.77
C GLY A 166 -5.66 3.17 -19.72
N SER A 167 -5.91 3.57 -18.47
CA SER A 167 -5.08 3.26 -17.32
C SER A 167 -5.51 1.94 -16.66
N GLY A 168 -4.56 1.17 -16.14
CA GLY A 168 -4.86 -0.09 -15.50
C GLY A 168 -3.65 -0.98 -15.25
N TRP A 169 -3.93 -2.25 -14.99
CA TRP A 169 -2.95 -3.26 -14.64
C TRP A 169 -3.26 -4.60 -15.32
N ALA A 170 -2.21 -5.38 -15.61
CA ALA A 170 -2.34 -6.80 -15.93
C ALA A 170 -1.83 -7.66 -14.77
N TRP A 171 -2.49 -8.78 -14.51
CA TRP A 171 -2.26 -9.62 -13.34
C TRP A 171 -2.07 -11.08 -13.71
N LEU A 172 -1.21 -11.76 -12.96
CA LEU A 172 -1.30 -13.20 -12.72
C LEU A 172 -1.74 -13.36 -11.27
N SER A 173 -2.89 -13.99 -11.06
CA SER A 173 -3.41 -14.33 -9.73
C SER A 173 -3.31 -15.83 -9.50
N VAL A 174 -3.09 -16.21 -8.24
CA VAL A 174 -3.21 -17.60 -7.77
C VAL A 174 -4.51 -17.75 -6.98
N HIS A 175 -5.25 -18.81 -7.27
CA HIS A 175 -6.41 -19.26 -6.53
C HIS A 175 -6.01 -20.30 -5.48
N GLU A 176 -6.88 -20.52 -4.51
CA GLU A 176 -6.74 -21.64 -3.58
C GLU A 176 -6.55 -22.96 -4.36
N GLY A 177 -5.65 -23.82 -3.88
CA GLY A 177 -5.27 -25.04 -4.59
C GLY A 177 -4.27 -24.83 -5.74
N GLY A 178 -3.87 -23.59 -6.03
CA GLY A 178 -2.71 -23.29 -6.87
C GLY A 178 -3.00 -23.13 -8.36
N LYS A 179 -4.28 -23.08 -8.78
CA LYS A 179 -4.65 -22.67 -10.14
C LYS A 179 -4.24 -21.21 -10.34
N VAL A 180 -3.66 -20.89 -11.50
CA VAL A 180 -3.31 -19.51 -11.86
C VAL A 180 -4.23 -18.97 -12.96
N GLU A 181 -4.45 -17.66 -12.95
CA GLU A 181 -5.33 -16.97 -13.90
C GLU A 181 -4.78 -15.59 -14.28
N ILE A 182 -4.94 -15.21 -15.55
CA ILE A 182 -4.55 -13.91 -16.08
C ILE A 182 -5.80 -13.06 -16.21
N CYS A 183 -5.71 -11.80 -15.77
CA CYS A 183 -6.72 -10.79 -16.05
C CYS A 183 -6.10 -9.40 -16.16
N ALA A 184 -6.92 -8.42 -16.53
CA ALA A 184 -6.58 -7.00 -16.46
C ALA A 184 -7.66 -6.25 -15.66
N THR A 185 -7.28 -5.13 -15.05
CA THR A 185 -8.19 -4.28 -14.29
C THR A 185 -8.01 -2.81 -14.67
N PRO A 186 -9.09 -2.02 -14.68
CA PRO A 186 -8.99 -0.59 -14.92
C PRO A 186 -8.44 0.15 -13.70
N ASN A 187 -7.82 1.29 -13.96
CA ASN A 187 -7.35 2.23 -12.95
C ASN A 187 -6.49 1.56 -11.87
N GLN A 188 -6.84 1.71 -10.58
CA GLN A 188 -6.14 1.07 -9.46
C GLN A 188 -6.89 -0.12 -8.88
N ASP A 189 -7.96 -0.57 -9.54
CA ASP A 189 -8.65 -1.77 -9.11
C ASP A 189 -7.72 -2.98 -9.22
N ASN A 190 -7.91 -4.00 -8.37
CA ASN A 190 -7.12 -5.22 -8.43
C ASN A 190 -7.95 -6.45 -8.04
N PRO A 191 -7.45 -7.68 -8.30
CA PRO A 191 -8.20 -8.91 -8.08
C PRO A 191 -8.57 -9.24 -6.62
N LEU A 192 -8.05 -8.52 -5.61
CA LEU A 192 -8.51 -8.69 -4.23
C LEU A 192 -9.90 -8.05 -4.01
N MET A 193 -10.28 -7.07 -4.83
CA MET A 193 -11.54 -6.36 -4.66
C MET A 193 -12.71 -7.24 -5.12
N PRO A 194 -13.84 -7.29 -4.37
CA PRO A 194 -14.98 -8.15 -4.70
C PRO A 194 -15.45 -7.95 -6.14
N GLY A 195 -15.54 -9.02 -6.94
CA GLY A 195 -16.06 -8.94 -8.31
C GLY A 195 -15.26 -8.04 -9.28
N VAL A 196 -13.97 -7.85 -9.04
CA VAL A 196 -13.04 -7.17 -9.95
C VAL A 196 -12.06 -8.19 -10.53
N GLY A 197 -11.88 -8.17 -11.85
CA GLY A 197 -10.91 -9.02 -12.53
C GLY A 197 -11.20 -10.51 -12.38
N CYS A 198 -10.15 -11.29 -12.14
CA CYS A 198 -10.20 -12.75 -12.05
C CYS A 198 -10.28 -13.28 -10.61
N GLY A 199 -10.32 -12.40 -9.60
CA GLY A 199 -10.20 -12.83 -8.21
C GLY A 199 -8.82 -13.41 -7.88
N GLY A 200 -8.76 -14.14 -6.75
CA GLY A 200 -7.54 -14.78 -6.26
C GLY A 200 -6.54 -13.79 -5.67
N THR A 201 -5.37 -14.30 -5.27
CA THR A 201 -4.28 -13.49 -4.74
C THR A 201 -3.34 -13.07 -5.88
N PRO A 202 -3.16 -11.78 -6.15
CA PRO A 202 -2.19 -11.31 -7.16
C PRO A 202 -0.75 -11.70 -6.80
N ILE A 203 -0.04 -12.33 -7.73
CA ILE A 203 1.36 -12.77 -7.54
C ILE A 203 2.32 -12.10 -8.52
N LEU A 204 1.81 -11.61 -9.66
CA LEU A 204 2.52 -10.77 -10.62
C LEU A 204 1.56 -9.66 -11.06
N GLY A 205 2.04 -8.42 -11.12
CA GLY A 205 1.28 -7.28 -11.61
C GLY A 205 2.16 -6.42 -12.51
N LEU A 206 1.62 -5.96 -13.63
CA LEU A 206 2.28 -4.99 -14.52
C LEU A 206 1.44 -3.71 -14.60
N ASP A 207 2.02 -2.59 -14.16
CA ASP A 207 1.43 -1.27 -14.30
C ASP A 207 1.44 -0.86 -15.78
N VAL A 208 0.26 -0.61 -16.37
CA VAL A 208 0.12 -0.09 -17.73
C VAL A 208 -0.51 1.30 -17.78
N TRP A 209 -0.53 2.01 -16.64
CA TRP A 209 -0.67 3.47 -16.65
C TRP A 209 0.49 4.10 -17.41
N GLU A 210 0.22 5.17 -18.16
CA GLU A 210 1.26 5.83 -18.96
C GLU A 210 2.44 6.31 -18.12
N HIS A 211 2.22 6.74 -16.86
CA HIS A 211 3.33 7.16 -15.98
C HIS A 211 4.38 6.06 -15.74
N ALA A 212 4.05 4.79 -15.94
CA ALA A 212 4.97 3.67 -15.72
C ALA A 212 5.96 3.47 -16.87
N TYR A 213 5.70 4.07 -18.04
CA TYR A 213 6.51 3.80 -19.24
C TYR A 213 6.74 4.99 -20.17
N TYR A 214 5.98 6.09 -20.05
CA TYR A 214 5.95 7.12 -21.09
C TYR A 214 7.30 7.82 -21.29
N LEU A 215 8.09 7.99 -20.22
CA LEU A 215 9.38 8.68 -20.31
C LEU A 215 10.38 7.90 -21.19
N ASN A 216 10.37 6.56 -21.13
CA ASN A 216 11.29 5.72 -21.91
C ASN A 216 10.68 5.17 -23.21
N TYR A 217 9.37 4.88 -23.22
CA TYR A 217 8.70 4.17 -24.32
C TYR A 217 7.66 5.00 -25.06
N GLN A 218 7.23 6.15 -24.52
CA GLN A 218 6.17 6.99 -25.09
C GLN A 218 4.93 6.15 -25.40
N ASN A 219 4.41 6.16 -26.63
CA ASN A 219 3.25 5.37 -27.04
C ASN A 219 3.52 3.86 -27.20
N ARG A 220 4.77 3.41 -27.09
CA ARG A 220 5.19 2.02 -27.36
C ARG A 220 5.00 1.13 -26.13
N ARG A 221 3.77 1.07 -25.60
CA ARG A 221 3.41 0.15 -24.50
C ARG A 221 3.84 -1.30 -24.77
N PRO A 222 3.73 -1.86 -26.00
CA PRO A 222 4.24 -3.21 -26.28
C PRO A 222 5.73 -3.40 -26.01
N ASP A 223 6.57 -2.38 -26.27
CA ASP A 223 8.01 -2.44 -26.01
C ASP A 223 8.30 -2.47 -24.51
N TYR A 224 7.58 -1.66 -23.73
CA TYR A 224 7.64 -1.67 -22.28
C TYR A 224 7.20 -3.01 -21.68
N ILE A 225 6.08 -3.58 -22.17
CA ILE A 225 5.62 -4.91 -21.74
C ILE A 225 6.71 -5.96 -21.98
N ASN A 226 7.36 -5.92 -23.14
CA ASN A 226 8.46 -6.84 -23.44
C ASN A 226 9.68 -6.63 -22.54
N ALA A 227 10.02 -5.38 -22.22
CA ALA A 227 11.11 -5.03 -21.33
C ALA A 227 10.85 -5.46 -19.87
N PHE A 228 9.61 -5.37 -19.40
CA PHE A 228 9.22 -5.82 -18.07
C PHE A 228 9.60 -7.29 -17.81
N PHE A 229 9.46 -8.17 -18.80
CA PHE A 229 9.86 -9.59 -18.68
C PHE A 229 11.35 -9.80 -18.40
N ASN A 230 12.20 -8.80 -18.59
CA ASN A 230 13.64 -8.88 -18.28
C ASN A 230 13.95 -8.53 -16.82
N VAL A 231 13.01 -7.96 -16.06
CA VAL A 231 13.23 -7.53 -14.67
C VAL A 231 12.34 -8.27 -13.67
N ILE A 232 11.50 -9.22 -14.11
CA ILE A 232 10.64 -9.98 -13.21
C ILE A 232 11.50 -10.80 -12.24
N ASN A 233 11.26 -10.60 -10.94
CA ASN A 233 11.80 -11.42 -9.87
C ASN A 233 10.95 -12.68 -9.70
N TRP A 234 11.24 -13.74 -10.47
CA TRP A 234 10.48 -14.99 -10.38
C TRP A 234 10.57 -15.69 -9.03
N GLU A 235 11.61 -15.43 -8.22
CA GLU A 235 11.71 -15.96 -6.86
C GLU A 235 10.65 -15.34 -5.95
N GLU A 236 10.48 -14.01 -5.99
CA GLU A 236 9.42 -13.34 -5.24
C GLU A 236 8.03 -13.75 -5.73
N VAL A 237 7.82 -13.82 -7.05
CA VAL A 237 6.54 -14.29 -7.62
C VAL A 237 6.23 -15.72 -7.15
N THR A 238 7.25 -16.59 -7.07
CA THR A 238 7.10 -17.97 -6.57
C THR A 238 6.78 -17.99 -5.07
N SER A 239 7.45 -17.15 -4.26
CA SER A 239 7.16 -17.00 -2.83
C SER A 239 5.71 -16.57 -2.59
N LYS A 240 5.20 -15.62 -3.39
CA LYS A 240 3.79 -15.19 -3.34
C LYS A 240 2.84 -16.29 -3.81
N TYR A 241 3.20 -17.05 -4.85
CA TYR A 241 2.44 -18.21 -5.31
C TYR A 241 2.27 -19.26 -4.22
N VAL A 242 3.35 -19.62 -3.51
CA VAL A 242 3.32 -20.60 -2.42
C VAL A 242 2.40 -20.14 -1.28
N LYS A 243 2.50 -18.88 -0.85
CA LYS A 243 1.63 -18.33 0.19
C LYS A 243 0.17 -18.23 -0.27
N GLY A 244 -0.06 -17.84 -1.52
CA GLY A 244 -1.41 -17.64 -2.06
C GLY A 244 -2.16 -18.94 -2.32
N LYS A 245 -1.46 -20.03 -2.69
CA LYS A 245 -2.09 -21.34 -2.91
C LYS A 245 -2.51 -22.05 -1.61
N GLU A 246 -1.89 -21.68 -0.48
CA GLU A 246 -2.04 -22.34 0.83
C GLU A 246 -3.16 -21.76 1.72
N LYS A 247 -3.86 -20.69 1.30
CA LYS A 247 -4.98 -20.14 2.08
C LYS A 247 -6.15 -21.13 2.16
N LEU A 248 -6.04 -22.11 3.05
CA LEU A 248 -7.12 -22.75 3.79
C LEU A 248 -7.54 -21.75 4.87
N GLY A 249 -8.83 -21.45 4.93
CA GLY A 249 -9.39 -20.28 5.61
C GLY A 249 -8.86 -19.96 7.02
N GLU A 250 -8.69 -18.66 7.26
CA GLU A 250 -9.03 -17.90 8.47
C GLU A 250 -8.85 -16.40 8.19
#